data_AF-X1TK91-F1
#
_entry.id   AF-X1TK91-F1
#
_cell.length_a   1.000
_cell.length_b   1.000
_cell.length_c   1.000
_cell.angle_alpha   90.00
_cell.angle_beta   90.00
_cell.angle_gamma   90.00
#
_symmetry.space_group_name_H-M   'P 1'
#
loop_
_entity.id
_entity.type
_entity.pdbx_description
1 polymer ?
#
loop_
_entity_poly.entity_id
_entity_poly.type
_entity_poly.pdbx_seq_one_letter_code
_entity_poly.pdbx_strand_id
1 'polypeptide(L)'
;MPTKVFDSVKEVIKYREIIMDQLRDTLEYDIDGLVIKGTEIDLEDMKRERPMKQIAFKFIAEEIETTLKEVEWSISGHIYTPVAIVEPVRLMGSTVQRASLANPNLIKELGIRIGSEVMISKRGDIIPKIERVLSTPPDAQKIMINASTM
;
A
#
# COMPACT_ATOMS: atom_id res chain seq x y z
N MET A 1 -11.54 18.53 -10.76
CA MET A 1 -10.79 19.62 -10.07
C MET A 1 -9.95 20.40 -11.08
N PRO A 2 -9.92 21.75 -11.07
CA PRO A 2 -9.12 22.52 -12.02
C PRO A 2 -7.61 22.40 -11.75
N THR A 3 -6.79 22.55 -12.80
CA THR A 3 -5.32 22.63 -12.68
C THR A 3 -4.90 23.88 -11.91
N LYS A 4 -3.87 23.74 -11.08
CA LYS A 4 -3.26 24.84 -10.31
C LYS A 4 -1.78 24.97 -10.67
N VAL A 5 -1.29 26.21 -10.74
CA VAL A 5 0.11 26.54 -11.00
C VAL A 5 0.74 27.00 -9.69
N PHE A 6 1.99 26.59 -9.46
CA PHE A 6 2.77 26.89 -8.26
C PHE A 6 4.15 27.36 -8.68
N ASP A 7 4.72 28.29 -7.90
CA ASP A 7 6.04 28.86 -8.19
C ASP A 7 7.16 28.10 -7.48
N SER A 8 6.82 27.15 -6.59
CA SER A 8 7.80 26.33 -5.89
C SER A 8 7.35 24.90 -5.59
N VAL A 9 8.31 23.99 -5.49
CA VAL A 9 8.07 22.59 -5.10
C VAL A 9 7.42 22.48 -3.72
N LYS A 10 7.76 23.39 -2.79
CA LYS A 10 7.20 23.39 -1.43
C LYS A 10 5.68 23.62 -1.44
N GLU A 11 5.21 24.50 -2.31
CA GLU A 11 3.78 24.76 -2.46
C GLU A 11 3.05 23.55 -3.06
N VAL A 12 3.67 22.85 -4.01
CA VAL A 12 3.12 21.61 -4.57
C VAL A 12 2.98 20.53 -3.49
N ILE A 13 4.00 20.36 -2.64
CA ILE A 13 3.96 19.41 -1.52
C ILE A 13 2.83 19.76 -0.55
N LYS A 14 2.76 21.02 -0.12
CA LYS A 14 1.69 21.50 0.77
C LYS A 14 0.31 21.34 0.14
N TYR A 15 0.19 21.58 -1.16
CA TYR A 15 -1.08 21.40 -1.85
C TYR A 15 -1.50 19.93 -1.92
N ARG A 16 -0.56 19.00 -2.16
CA ARG A 16 -0.84 17.56 -2.07
C ARG A 16 -1.38 17.18 -0.70
N GLU A 17 -0.78 17.67 0.38
CA GLU A 17 -1.23 17.41 1.76
C GLU A 17 -2.66 17.92 1.99
N ILE A 18 -2.96 19.17 1.58
CA ILE A 18 -4.32 19.72 1.68
C ILE A 18 -5.33 18.86 0.90
N ILE A 19 -4.96 18.40 -0.29
CA ILE A 19 -5.85 17.55 -1.09
C ILE A 19 -6.10 16.23 -0.37
N MET A 20 -5.04 15.59 0.12
CA MET A 20 -5.10 14.30 0.81
C MET A 20 -5.98 14.38 2.07
N ASP A 21 -5.76 15.40 2.91
CA ASP A 21 -6.35 15.45 4.26
C ASP A 21 -7.75 16.07 4.30
N GLN A 22 -8.10 16.92 3.32
CA GLN A 22 -9.31 17.76 3.42
C GLN A 22 -10.26 17.62 2.23
N LEU A 23 -9.73 17.40 1.03
CA LEU A 23 -10.55 17.47 -0.19
C LEU A 23 -10.82 16.10 -0.79
N ARG A 24 -9.94 15.10 -0.59
CA ARG A 24 -10.06 13.76 -1.17
C ARG A 24 -11.46 13.18 -0.97
N ASP A 25 -11.94 13.14 0.27
CA ASP A 25 -13.23 12.53 0.63
C ASP A 25 -14.45 13.38 0.23
N THR A 26 -14.23 14.61 -0.24
CA THR A 26 -15.29 15.51 -0.69
C THR A 26 -15.56 15.40 -2.19
N LEU A 27 -14.69 14.72 -2.94
CA LEU A 27 -14.83 14.53 -4.37
C LEU A 27 -15.87 13.44 -4.66
N GLU A 28 -16.62 13.60 -5.75
CA GLU A 28 -17.58 12.59 -6.25
C GLU A 28 -16.89 11.36 -6.86
N TYR A 29 -15.56 11.29 -6.79
CA TYR A 29 -14.73 10.27 -7.40
C TYR A 29 -13.44 10.07 -6.59
N ASP A 30 -12.90 8.85 -6.64
CA ASP A 30 -11.65 8.50 -5.98
C ASP A 30 -10.43 9.07 -6.73
N ILE A 31 -9.42 9.46 -5.96
CA ILE A 31 -8.10 9.85 -6.45
C ILE A 31 -7.01 9.23 -5.57
N ASP A 32 -5.88 8.85 -6.19
CA ASP A 32 -4.72 8.24 -5.52
C ASP A 32 -3.52 9.20 -5.44
N GLY A 33 -3.65 10.43 -5.93
CA GLY A 33 -2.59 11.43 -5.93
C GLY A 33 -2.84 12.62 -6.85
N LEU A 34 -1.76 13.36 -7.10
CA LEU A 34 -1.71 14.43 -8.09
C LEU A 34 -0.77 14.05 -9.23
N VAL A 35 -1.00 14.60 -10.42
CA VAL A 35 -0.01 14.59 -11.51
C VAL A 35 0.68 15.94 -11.54
N ILE A 36 1.99 15.96 -11.34
CA ILE A 36 2.81 17.18 -11.49
C ILE A 36 3.42 17.15 -12.88
N LYS A 37 3.33 18.27 -13.59
CA LYS A 37 3.96 18.48 -14.90
C LYS A 37 4.36 19.94 -15.09
N GLY A 38 5.20 20.21 -16.08
CA GLY A 38 5.49 21.56 -16.53
C GLY A 38 4.24 22.29 -17.05
N THR A 39 4.30 23.62 -17.08
CA THR A 39 3.24 24.48 -17.62
C THR A 39 3.13 24.37 -19.14
N GLU A 40 4.23 24.08 -19.82
CA GLU A 40 4.28 23.87 -21.27
C GLU A 40 4.13 22.39 -21.64
N ILE A 41 3.45 22.13 -22.76
CA ILE A 41 3.28 20.79 -23.30
C ILE A 41 4.52 20.43 -24.13
N ASP A 42 5.29 19.46 -23.65
CA ASP A 42 6.38 18.86 -24.41
C ASP A 42 5.86 17.64 -25.20
N LEU A 43 5.56 17.86 -26.48
CA LEU A 43 5.02 16.82 -27.35
C LEU A 43 6.00 15.67 -27.59
N GLU A 44 7.32 15.90 -27.51
CA GLU A 44 8.31 14.84 -27.69
C GLU A 44 8.39 13.97 -26.43
N ASP A 45 8.31 14.56 -25.24
CA ASP A 45 8.23 13.80 -23.99
C ASP A 45 6.95 12.95 -23.91
N MET A 46 5.81 13.48 -24.39
CA MET A 46 4.53 12.78 -24.41
C MET A 46 4.48 11.55 -25.33
N LYS A 47 5.32 11.49 -26.38
CA LYS A 47 5.40 10.33 -27.28
C LYS A 47 6.11 9.13 -26.64
N ARG A 48 6.77 9.32 -25.50
CA ARG A 48 7.50 8.26 -24.79
C ARG A 48 6.51 7.33 -24.09
N GLU A 49 6.82 6.04 -24.06
CA GLU A 49 6.06 5.06 -23.25
C GLU A 49 6.04 5.44 -21.76
N ARG A 50 7.13 6.05 -21.28
CA ARG A 50 7.27 6.63 -19.95
C ARG A 50 7.79 8.07 -20.06
N PRO A 51 6.89 9.08 -20.05
CA PRO A 51 7.25 10.49 -20.04
C PRO A 51 8.12 10.86 -18.83
N MET A 52 9.07 11.77 -19.01
CA MET A 52 10.06 12.15 -17.98
C MET A 52 9.76 13.50 -17.32
N LYS A 53 8.95 14.37 -17.96
CA LYS A 53 8.64 15.72 -17.47
C LYS A 53 7.32 15.80 -16.68
N GLN A 54 6.81 14.64 -16.28
CA GLN A 54 5.64 14.51 -15.45
C GLN A 54 5.80 13.36 -14.46
N ILE A 55 5.18 13.48 -13.29
CA ILE A 55 5.25 12.47 -12.24
C ILE A 55 3.90 12.34 -11.54
N ALA A 56 3.50 11.09 -11.27
CA ALA A 56 2.39 10.78 -10.38
C ALA A 56 2.87 10.93 -8.92
N PHE A 57 2.47 12.02 -8.27
CA PHE A 57 2.73 12.28 -6.87
C PHE A 57 1.61 11.70 -6.00
N LYS A 58 1.68 10.38 -5.81
CA LYS A 58 0.66 9.59 -5.08
C LYS A 58 0.53 10.00 -3.62
N PHE A 59 -0.65 9.87 -3.04
CA PHE A 59 -0.90 10.01 -1.61
C PHE A 59 -0.17 8.93 -0.81
N ILE A 60 -0.02 9.16 0.50
CA ILE A 60 0.50 8.11 1.37
C ILE A 60 -0.61 7.07 1.47
N ALA A 61 -0.26 5.78 1.33
CA ALA A 61 -1.23 4.73 1.51
C ALA A 61 -1.76 4.81 2.95
N GLU A 62 -3.08 4.83 3.11
CA GLU A 62 -3.68 4.68 4.43
C GLU A 62 -3.19 3.37 5.04
N GLU A 63 -2.74 3.45 6.28
CA GLU A 63 -2.31 2.32 7.06
C GLU A 63 -3.29 2.10 8.20
N ILE A 64 -3.59 0.84 8.51
CA ILE A 64 -4.42 0.48 9.65
C ILE A 64 -3.87 -0.72 10.40
N GLU A 65 -4.08 -0.70 11.71
CA GLU A 65 -3.67 -1.76 12.62
C GLU A 65 -4.73 -2.87 12.64
N THR A 66 -4.27 -4.12 12.69
CA THR A 66 -5.12 -5.29 12.92
C THR A 66 -4.27 -6.44 13.46
N THR A 67 -4.90 -7.57 13.78
CA THR A 67 -4.23 -8.76 14.31
C THR A 67 -4.14 -9.85 13.24
N LEU A 68 -2.95 -10.44 13.07
CA LEU A 68 -2.78 -11.64 12.25
C LEU A 68 -3.44 -12.85 12.92
N LYS A 69 -4.41 -13.47 12.24
CA LYS A 69 -5.13 -14.67 12.71
C LYS A 69 -4.53 -15.95 12.21
N GLU A 70 -4.17 -16.00 10.94
CA GLU A 70 -3.59 -17.19 10.33
C GLU A 70 -2.80 -16.83 9.07
N VAL A 71 -2.06 -17.80 8.54
CA VAL A 71 -1.40 -17.67 7.24
C VAL A 71 -1.86 -18.82 6.36
N GLU A 72 -2.50 -18.48 5.25
CA GLU A 72 -2.82 -19.41 4.17
C GLU A 72 -1.69 -19.42 3.13
N TRP A 73 -1.48 -20.57 2.50
CA TRP A 73 -0.47 -20.74 1.47
C TRP A 73 -1.13 -20.91 0.10
N SER A 74 -0.96 -19.93 -0.78
CA SER A 74 -1.37 -20.04 -2.18
C SER A 74 -0.24 -20.70 -2.98
N ILE A 75 -0.54 -21.85 -3.59
CA ILE A 75 0.43 -22.68 -4.31
C ILE A 75 0.16 -22.57 -5.80
N SER A 76 1.17 -22.16 -6.57
CA SER A 76 1.12 -22.14 -8.04
C SER A 76 2.43 -22.67 -8.61
N GLY A 77 2.42 -23.93 -9.04
CA GLY A 77 3.64 -24.63 -9.46
C GLY A 77 4.65 -24.72 -8.32
N HIS A 78 5.83 -24.11 -8.49
CA HIS A 78 6.87 -24.04 -7.46
C HIS A 78 6.81 -22.76 -6.62
N ILE A 79 5.84 -21.87 -6.86
CA ILE A 79 5.70 -20.61 -6.14
C ILE A 79 4.72 -20.78 -4.98
N TYR A 80 5.22 -20.54 -3.77
CA TYR A 80 4.46 -20.56 -2.52
C TYR A 80 4.30 -19.14 -2.01
N THR A 81 3.08 -18.61 -2.13
CA THR A 81 2.76 -17.23 -1.74
C THR A 81 2.00 -17.23 -0.42
N PRO A 82 2.58 -16.70 0.68
CA PRO A 82 1.86 -16.57 1.93
C PRO A 82 0.84 -15.44 1.87
N VAL A 83 -0.36 -15.73 2.36
CA VAL A 83 -1.47 -14.77 2.51
C VAL A 83 -1.82 -14.70 3.99
N ALA A 84 -1.70 -13.50 4.58
CA ALA A 84 -2.14 -13.23 5.94
C ALA A 84 -3.67 -13.14 5.99
N ILE A 85 -4.29 -13.88 6.89
CA ILE A 85 -5.68 -13.68 7.28
C ILE A 85 -5.69 -12.89 8.58
N VAL A 86 -6.44 -11.81 8.60
CA VAL A 86 -6.39 -10.80 9.68
C VAL A 86 -7.77 -10.54 10.24
N GLU A 87 -7.84 -10.00 11.46
CA GLU A 87 -9.11 -9.52 12.00
C GLU A 87 -9.72 -8.49 11.02
N PRO A 88 -11.02 -8.61 10.66
CA PRO A 88 -11.64 -7.71 9.68
C PRO A 88 -11.51 -6.24 10.09
N VAL A 89 -10.96 -5.43 9.18
CA VAL A 89 -10.73 -4.01 9.42
C VAL A 89 -11.18 -3.18 8.22
N ARG A 90 -11.76 -1.98 8.46
CA ARG A 90 -12.12 -1.08 7.36
C ARG A 90 -10.92 -0.26 6.92
N LEU A 91 -10.54 -0.39 5.66
CA LEU A 91 -9.45 0.37 5.04
C LEU A 91 -9.89 0.86 3.66
N MET A 92 -9.91 2.18 3.48
CA MET A 92 -10.30 2.85 2.22
C MET A 92 -11.65 2.34 1.70
N GLY A 93 -12.71 2.51 2.50
CA GLY A 93 -14.10 2.15 2.13
C GLY A 93 -14.43 0.65 2.10
N SER A 94 -13.43 -0.24 2.06
CA SER A 94 -13.64 -1.70 2.02
C SER A 94 -13.23 -2.40 3.32
N THR A 95 -13.83 -3.55 3.60
CA THR A 95 -13.36 -4.44 4.68
C THR A 95 -12.22 -5.33 4.17
N VAL A 96 -11.05 -5.22 4.81
CA VAL A 96 -9.89 -6.06 4.55
C VAL A 96 -9.87 -7.20 5.56
N GLN A 97 -9.76 -8.43 5.05
CA GLN A 97 -9.58 -9.66 5.85
C GLN A 97 -8.36 -10.47 5.40
N ARG A 98 -7.79 -10.12 4.24
CA ARG A 98 -6.67 -10.80 3.61
C ARG A 98 -5.63 -9.78 3.19
N ALA A 99 -4.36 -10.06 3.47
CA ALA A 99 -3.25 -9.21 3.06
C ALA A 99 -2.07 -10.04 2.56
N SER A 100 -1.34 -9.51 1.58
CA SER A 100 -0.15 -10.17 1.05
C SER A 100 1.02 -10.11 2.03
N LEU A 101 1.68 -11.25 2.22
CA LEU A 101 3.01 -11.34 2.84
C LEU A 101 4.12 -11.46 1.79
N ALA A 102 3.81 -11.25 0.50
CA ALA A 102 4.69 -11.34 -0.66
C ALA A 102 5.38 -12.71 -0.87
N ASN A 103 6.23 -13.14 0.06
CA ASN A 103 6.99 -14.38 0.00
C ASN A 103 7.38 -14.86 1.42
N PRO A 104 7.85 -16.10 1.60
CA PRO A 104 8.25 -16.62 2.91
C PRO A 104 9.39 -15.85 3.59
N ASN A 105 10.23 -15.13 2.85
CA ASN A 105 11.33 -14.38 3.44
C ASN A 105 10.81 -13.16 4.21
N LEU A 106 9.75 -12.50 3.73
CA LEU A 106 9.15 -11.38 4.46
C LEU A 106 8.65 -11.80 5.84
N ILE A 107 8.11 -13.02 5.98
CA ILE A 107 7.70 -13.57 7.29
C ILE A 107 8.89 -13.62 8.24
N LYS A 108 10.05 -14.07 7.75
CA LYS A 108 11.29 -14.18 8.54
C LYS A 108 11.85 -12.80 8.89
N GLU A 109 11.89 -11.89 7.91
CA GLU A 109 12.40 -10.53 8.06
C GLU A 109 11.59 -9.72 9.08
N LEU A 110 10.26 -9.82 9.01
CA LEU A 110 9.37 -9.14 9.96
C LEU A 110 9.32 -9.82 11.33
N GLY A 111 9.76 -11.08 11.44
CA GLY A 111 9.63 -11.88 12.66
C GLY A 111 8.17 -12.11 13.08
N ILE A 112 7.24 -11.99 12.14
CA ILE A 112 5.79 -12.04 12.38
C ILE A 112 5.35 -13.42 12.88
N ARG A 113 4.34 -13.43 13.76
CA ARG A 113 3.75 -14.62 14.36
C ARG A 113 2.23 -14.54 14.28
N ILE A 114 1.57 -15.69 14.31
CA ILE A 114 0.12 -15.73 14.47
C ILE A 114 -0.22 -15.12 15.83
N GLY A 115 -1.12 -14.13 15.84
CA GLY A 115 -1.44 -13.29 17.00
C GLY A 115 -0.70 -11.94 17.03
N SER A 116 0.30 -11.70 16.16
CA SER A 116 0.96 -10.39 16.08
C SER A 116 -0.02 -9.28 15.66
N GLU A 117 0.12 -8.11 16.28
CA GLU A 117 -0.48 -6.88 15.75
C GLU A 117 0.39 -6.36 14.60
N VAL A 118 -0.26 -6.03 13.50
CA VAL A 118 0.37 -5.70 12.24
C VAL A 118 -0.21 -4.43 11.67
N MET A 119 0.63 -3.69 10.95
CA MET A 119 0.19 -2.58 10.13
C MET A 119 -0.06 -3.05 8.70
N ILE A 120 -1.23 -2.75 8.17
CA ILE A 120 -1.64 -3.06 6.80
C ILE A 120 -1.84 -1.79 6.00
N SER A 121 -1.38 -1.79 4.76
CA SER A 121 -1.69 -0.76 3.77
C SER A 121 -2.35 -1.37 2.53
N LYS A 122 -2.95 -0.54 1.68
CA LYS A 122 -3.31 -0.92 0.31
C LYS A 122 -2.35 -0.30 -0.69
N ARG A 123 -1.67 -1.15 -1.47
CA ARG A 123 -0.84 -0.68 -2.60
C ARG A 123 -1.73 -0.27 -3.76
N GLY A 124 -1.59 0.99 -4.18
CA GLY A 124 -2.39 1.58 -5.26
C GLY A 124 -3.89 1.49 -4.99
N ASP A 125 -4.29 1.65 -3.72
CA ASP A 125 -5.67 1.65 -3.22
C ASP A 125 -6.44 0.32 -3.40
N ILE A 126 -5.78 -0.74 -3.89
CA ILE A 126 -6.43 -2.01 -4.25
C ILE A 126 -5.88 -3.19 -3.44
N ILE A 127 -4.57 -3.41 -3.39
CA ILE A 127 -3.98 -4.68 -2.91
C ILE A 127 -3.53 -4.54 -1.44
N PRO A 128 -4.17 -5.20 -0.47
CA PRO A 128 -3.74 -5.13 0.93
C PRO A 128 -2.42 -5.86 1.15
N LYS A 129 -1.52 -5.28 1.95
CA LYS A 129 -0.20 -5.82 2.25
C LYS A 129 0.16 -5.58 3.72
N ILE A 130 0.80 -6.56 4.35
CA ILE A 130 1.46 -6.39 5.64
C ILE A 130 2.73 -5.55 5.43
N GLU A 131 2.84 -4.42 6.13
CA GLU A 131 4.02 -3.55 6.03
C GLU A 131 4.97 -3.74 7.21
N ARG A 132 4.47 -3.92 8.43
CA ARG A 132 5.30 -4.15 9.63
C ARG A 132 4.54 -4.81 10.77
N VAL A 133 5.28 -5.36 11.72
CA VAL A 133 4.78 -5.83 13.02
C VAL A 133 4.87 -4.69 14.02
N LEU A 134 3.79 -4.46 14.77
CA LEU A 134 3.71 -3.43 15.80
C LEU A 134 4.01 -4.03 17.18
N SER A 135 3.37 -5.15 17.48
CA SER A 135 3.56 -5.89 18.72
C SER A 135 3.37 -7.39 18.48
N THR A 136 3.91 -8.22 19.36
CA THR A 136 3.72 -9.67 19.30
C THR A 136 3.53 -10.19 20.72
N PRO A 137 2.35 -10.76 21.04
CA PRO A 137 2.08 -11.22 22.39
C PRO A 137 2.89 -12.49 22.73
N PRO A 138 3.11 -12.80 24.02
CA PRO A 138 3.96 -13.91 24.44
C PRO A 138 3.46 -15.30 23.99
N ASP A 139 2.14 -15.45 23.84
CA ASP A 139 1.45 -16.67 23.39
C ASP A 139 1.35 -16.78 21.85
N ALA A 140 1.92 -15.83 21.12
CA ALA A 140 1.91 -15.83 19.67
C ALA A 140 2.62 -17.07 19.08
N GLN A 141 2.01 -17.65 18.06
CA GLN A 141 2.46 -18.92 17.49
C GLN A 141 3.39 -18.70 16.30
N LYS A 142 4.45 -19.51 16.21
CA LYS A 142 5.35 -19.48 15.05
C LYS A 142 4.63 -19.92 13.79
N ILE A 143 4.82 -19.18 12.71
CA ILE A 143 4.33 -19.57 11.38
C ILE A 143 5.25 -20.67 10.85
N MET A 144 4.69 -21.82 10.54
CA MET A 144 5.42 -22.94 9.97
C MET A 144 5.66 -22.67 8.47
N ILE A 145 6.93 -22.54 8.09
CA ILE A 145 7.36 -22.43 6.69
C ILE A 145 7.95 -23.80 6.32
N ASN A 146 7.24 -24.56 5.49
CA ASN A 146 7.74 -25.87 5.07
C ASN A 146 8.97 -25.68 4.16
N ALA A 147 10.08 -26.30 4.55
CA ALA A 147 11.35 -26.23 3.81
C ALA A 147 11.37 -27.17 2.59
N SER A 148 10.43 -28.11 2.49
CA SER A 148 10.28 -29.04 1.35
C SER A 148 9.73 -28.38 0.07
N THR A 149 9.49 -27.07 0.13
CA THR A 149 8.80 -26.26 -0.87
C THR A 149 9.64 -25.07 -1.38
N MET A 150 10.95 -25.11 -1.14
CA MET A 150 11.95 -24.28 -1.84
C MET A 150 12.62 -25.07 -2.95
#